data_AF-I0H2V2-F1
#
_entry.id   AF-I0H2V2-F1
#
_cell.length_a   1.000
_cell.length_b   1.000
_cell.length_c   1.000
_cell.angle_alpha   90.00
_cell.angle_beta   90.00
_cell.angle_gamma   90.00
#
_symmetry.space_group_name_H-M   'P 1'
#
loop_
_entity.id
_entity.type
_entity.pdbx_description
1 polymer ?
#
loop_
_entity_poly.entity_id
_entity_poly.type
_entity_poly.pdbx_seq_one_letter_code
_entity_poly.pdbx_strand_id
1 'polypeptide(L)'
;MTIAISPALLALHDWDELIFGGFICLHCTPDDAEFPEENVGWPCATLQEAGMTDEMAEQVIKNDRERIRVGHFNDAVPVGTPVRYWTGVRQGEGKVSRTRTPAELLSGHTAVVWVEGEGSCIALSHICTLSAAEATR
;
A
#
# COMPACT_ATOMS: atom_id res chain seq x y z
N MET A 1 17.42 -24.29 15.98
CA MET A 1 16.22 -23.74 16.63
C MET A 1 15.82 -22.51 15.84
N THR A 2 14.75 -22.56 15.06
CA THR A 2 14.24 -21.39 14.35
C THR A 2 13.48 -20.55 15.38
N ILE A 3 14.00 -19.39 15.76
CA ILE A 3 13.28 -18.46 16.63
C ILE A 3 12.20 -17.85 15.74
N ALA A 4 10.95 -18.31 15.92
CA ALA A 4 9.81 -17.72 15.26
C ALA A 4 9.35 -16.51 16.08
N ILE A 5 9.33 -15.34 15.47
CA ILE A 5 8.79 -14.13 16.10
C ILE A 5 7.31 -14.32 16.33
N SER A 6 6.83 -13.92 17.52
CA SER A 6 5.42 -14.01 17.82
C SER A 6 4.60 -13.12 16.87
N PRO A 7 3.47 -13.59 16.31
CA PRO A 7 2.60 -12.77 15.46
C PRO A 7 2.11 -11.50 16.15
N ALA A 8 1.90 -11.56 17.47
CA ALA A 8 1.51 -10.40 18.27
C ALA A 8 2.59 -9.31 18.27
N LEU A 9 3.86 -9.68 18.46
CA LEU A 9 4.95 -8.72 18.40
C LEU A 9 5.07 -8.09 17.01
N LEU A 10 5.01 -8.91 15.95
CA LEU A 10 5.05 -8.40 14.58
C LEU A 10 3.89 -7.42 14.31
N ALA A 11 2.68 -7.72 14.79
CA ALA A 11 1.52 -6.86 14.60
C ALA A 11 1.60 -5.51 15.35
N LEU A 12 2.37 -5.42 16.44
CA LEU A 12 2.60 -4.14 17.11
C LEU A 12 3.50 -3.23 16.29
N HIS A 13 4.46 -3.81 15.58
CA HIS A 13 5.45 -3.12 14.80
C HIS A 13 5.02 -3.18 13.32
N ASP A 14 4.11 -2.30 12.87
CA ASP A 14 3.83 -2.17 11.43
C ASP A 14 4.95 -1.37 10.74
N TRP A 15 4.97 -1.37 9.41
CA TRP A 15 5.98 -0.69 8.60
C TRP A 15 5.37 0.11 7.46
N ASP A 16 6.07 1.15 7.01
CA ASP A 16 5.73 1.90 5.79
C ASP A 16 6.96 2.18 4.92
N GLU A 17 6.74 2.42 3.62
CA GLU A 17 7.77 2.67 2.61
C GLU A 17 8.10 4.16 2.48
N LEU A 18 9.40 4.49 2.60
CA LEU A 18 9.90 5.83 2.34
C LEU A 18 9.94 6.13 0.84
N ILE A 19 9.70 7.40 0.47
CA ILE A 19 9.69 7.89 -0.91
C ILE A 19 10.95 7.50 -1.70
N PHE A 20 12.12 7.42 -1.04
CA PHE A 20 13.42 7.13 -1.68
C PHE A 20 13.82 5.65 -1.67
N GLY A 21 12.91 4.75 -1.25
CA GLY A 21 13.21 3.34 -1.06
C GLY A 21 13.85 3.11 0.31
N GLY A 22 13.14 2.39 1.17
CA GLY A 22 13.49 2.16 2.56
C GLY A 22 12.22 1.95 3.36
N PHE A 23 12.33 1.33 4.54
CA PHE A 23 11.16 1.01 5.36
C PHE A 23 11.38 1.51 6.78
N ILE A 24 10.35 2.12 7.36
CA ILE A 24 10.35 2.60 8.74
C ILE A 24 9.41 1.77 9.59
N CYS A 25 9.69 1.65 10.88
CA CYS A 25 8.79 1.04 11.83
C CYS A 25 7.80 2.08 12.37
N LEU A 26 6.51 1.92 12.11
CA LEU A 26 5.45 2.83 12.55
C LEU A 26 5.24 2.83 14.08
N HIS A 27 5.66 1.75 14.75
CA HIS A 27 5.62 1.66 16.21
C HIS A 27 6.73 2.45 16.88
N CYS A 28 7.95 2.33 16.35
CA CYS A 28 9.12 2.98 16.92
C CYS A 28 9.30 4.42 16.38
N THR A 29 8.67 4.72 15.23
CA THR A 29 8.62 6.03 14.61
C THR A 29 7.16 6.34 14.26
N PRO A 30 6.42 7.02 15.14
CA PRO A 30 5.04 7.38 14.82
C PRO A 30 4.99 8.44 13.70
N ASP A 31 3.89 8.48 12.96
CA ASP A 31 3.69 9.37 11.80
C ASP A 31 3.76 10.89 12.16
N ASP A 32 3.65 11.23 13.45
CA ASP A 32 3.73 12.59 13.98
C ASP A 32 5.06 12.90 14.68
N ALA A 33 6.11 12.11 14.41
CA ALA A 33 7.43 12.32 14.99
C ALA A 33 7.93 13.76 14.74
N GLU A 34 8.31 14.44 15.82
CA GLU A 34 8.79 15.83 15.81
C GLU A 34 10.08 16.00 14.98
N PHE A 35 10.86 14.92 14.82
CA PHE A 35 12.12 14.88 14.08
C PHE A 35 12.13 13.72 13.06
N PRO A 36 11.62 13.93 11.84
CA PRO A 36 11.56 12.92 10.78
C PRO A 36 12.94 12.38 10.33
N GLU A 37 14.02 13.09 10.64
CA GLU A 37 15.39 12.64 10.42
C GLU A 37 15.83 11.50 11.36
N GLU A 38 15.07 11.23 12.43
CA GLU A 38 15.35 10.15 13.40
C GLU A 38 14.56 8.86 13.12
N ASN A 39 14.09 8.68 11.88
CA ASN A 39 13.34 7.50 11.47
C ASN A 39 14.02 6.18 11.88
N VAL A 40 13.31 5.37 12.66
CA VAL A 40 13.73 4.02 13.04
C VAL A 40 13.48 3.06 11.89
N GLY A 41 14.57 2.57 11.31
CA GLY A 41 14.53 1.61 10.21
C GLY A 41 13.82 0.29 10.58
N TRP A 42 13.22 -0.32 9.57
CA TRP A 42 12.63 -1.65 9.65
C TRP A 42 13.58 -2.73 9.10
N PRO A 43 13.77 -3.88 9.79
CA PRO A 43 13.24 -4.20 11.11
C PRO A 43 13.94 -3.39 12.20
N CYS A 44 13.19 -2.89 13.18
CA CYS A 44 13.75 -2.11 14.29
C CYS A 44 14.56 -3.00 15.26
N ALA A 45 15.38 -2.37 16.12
CA ALA A 45 16.22 -3.08 17.09
C ALA A 45 15.43 -4.08 17.95
N THR A 46 14.23 -3.71 18.42
CA THR A 46 13.35 -4.59 19.20
C THR A 46 13.01 -5.90 18.46
N LEU A 47 12.75 -5.81 17.14
CA LEU A 47 12.46 -6.99 16.33
C LEU A 47 13.72 -7.80 16.06
N GLN A 48 14.85 -7.14 15.80
CA GLN A 48 16.13 -7.81 15.61
C GLN A 48 16.53 -8.60 16.87
N GLU A 49 16.37 -8.02 18.06
CA GLU A 49 16.59 -8.68 19.36
C GLU A 49 15.64 -9.88 19.57
N ALA A 50 14.42 -9.80 19.05
CA ALA A 50 13.46 -10.91 19.03
C ALA A 50 13.78 -11.98 17.95
N GLY A 51 14.84 -11.80 17.17
CA GLY A 51 15.31 -12.74 16.16
C GLY A 51 14.88 -12.42 14.72
N MET A 52 14.43 -11.20 14.43
CA MET A 52 14.07 -10.80 13.06
C MET A 52 15.31 -10.60 12.23
N THR A 53 15.46 -11.43 11.19
CA THR A 53 16.49 -11.22 10.18
C THR A 53 15.99 -10.31 9.08
N ASP A 54 16.92 -9.70 8.35
CA ASP A 54 16.61 -8.89 7.16
C ASP A 54 15.85 -9.70 6.10
N GLU A 55 16.19 -10.97 5.92
CA GLU A 55 15.51 -11.88 4.99
C GLU A 55 14.04 -12.11 5.39
N MET A 56 13.78 -12.31 6.69
CA MET A 56 12.41 -12.44 7.20
C MET A 56 11.63 -11.13 7.02
N ALA A 57 12.27 -10.00 7.30
CA ALA A 57 11.67 -8.68 7.09
C ALA A 57 11.34 -8.42 5.62
N GLU A 58 12.24 -8.76 4.71
CA GLU A 58 12.02 -8.67 3.27
C GLU A 58 10.81 -9.52 2.83
N GLN A 59 10.66 -10.74 3.38
CA GLN A 59 9.53 -11.59 3.05
C GLN A 59 8.20 -11.04 3.60
N VAL A 60 8.20 -10.48 4.81
CA VAL A 60 7.03 -9.76 5.35
C VAL A 60 6.66 -8.60 4.44
N ILE A 61 7.65 -7.80 4.03
CA ILE A 61 7.44 -6.66 3.13
C ILE A 61 6.77 -7.09 1.82
N LYS A 62 7.30 -8.15 1.20
CA LYS A 62 6.75 -8.69 -0.05
C LYS A 62 5.31 -9.15 0.11
N ASN A 63 4.95 -9.74 1.25
CA ASN A 63 3.60 -10.25 1.50
C ASN A 63 2.60 -9.11 1.75
N ASP A 64 3.04 -8.05 2.44
CA ASP A 64 2.16 -6.97 2.90
C ASP A 64 2.09 -5.77 1.94
N ARG A 65 2.96 -5.70 0.93
CA ARG A 65 3.04 -4.55 0.01
C ARG A 65 1.71 -4.18 -0.63
N GLU A 66 0.92 -5.16 -1.04
CA GLU A 66 -0.38 -4.90 -1.66
C GLU A 66 -1.43 -4.40 -0.65
N ARG A 67 -1.34 -4.81 0.63
CA ARG A 67 -2.17 -4.26 1.71
C ARG A 67 -1.86 -2.79 1.93
N ILE A 68 -0.58 -2.43 2.03
CA ILE A 68 -0.16 -1.02 2.23
C ILE A 68 -0.57 -0.16 1.04
N ARG A 69 -0.39 -0.67 -0.17
CA ARG A 69 -0.85 0.00 -1.40
C ARG A 69 -2.34 0.32 -1.37
N VAL A 70 -3.17 -0.58 -0.84
CA VAL A 70 -4.61 -0.33 -0.63
C VAL A 70 -4.82 0.82 0.36
N GLY A 71 -4.11 0.83 1.48
CA GLY A 71 -4.16 1.89 2.48
C GLY A 71 -3.82 3.26 1.89
N HIS A 72 -2.61 3.39 1.33
CA HIS A 72 -2.16 4.64 0.68
C HIS A 72 -3.10 5.11 -0.42
N PHE A 73 -3.64 4.19 -1.23
CA PHE A 73 -4.60 4.56 -2.26
C PHE A 73 -5.89 5.11 -1.66
N ASN A 74 -6.43 4.49 -0.60
CA ASN A 74 -7.65 4.95 0.05
C ASN A 74 -7.48 6.31 0.73
N ASP A 75 -6.31 6.57 1.32
CA ASP A 75 -5.99 7.87 1.94
C ASP A 75 -5.87 8.98 0.89
N ALA A 76 -5.28 8.66 -0.27
CA ALA A 76 -5.07 9.63 -1.35
C ALA A 76 -6.28 9.81 -2.28
N VAL A 77 -7.13 8.78 -2.42
CA VAL A 77 -8.17 8.70 -3.46
C VAL A 77 -9.53 8.35 -2.85
N PRO A 78 -10.31 9.36 -2.40
CA PRO A 78 -11.67 9.15 -1.92
C PRO A 78 -12.57 8.51 -2.98
N VAL A 79 -13.63 7.83 -2.52
CA VAL A 79 -14.68 7.31 -3.41
C VAL A 79 -15.32 8.44 -4.20
N GLY A 80 -15.58 8.22 -5.49
CA GLY A 80 -16.10 9.21 -6.44
C GLY A 80 -15.02 10.01 -7.17
N THR A 81 -13.73 9.77 -6.88
CA THR A 81 -12.61 10.42 -7.56
C THR A 81 -12.58 10.05 -9.05
N PRO A 82 -12.48 11.03 -9.97
CA PRO A 82 -12.28 10.75 -11.39
C PRO A 82 -10.98 10.01 -11.65
N VAL A 83 -11.07 8.96 -12.44
CA VAL A 83 -9.95 8.06 -12.74
C VAL A 83 -9.97 7.64 -14.20
N ARG A 84 -8.77 7.37 -14.71
CA ARG A 84 -8.57 6.63 -15.95
C ARG A 84 -8.15 5.21 -15.60
N TYR A 85 -8.77 4.22 -16.24
CA TYR A 85 -8.56 2.81 -15.96
C TYR A 85 -8.44 1.96 -17.22
N TRP A 86 -7.87 0.75 -17.04
CA TRP A 86 -7.72 -0.27 -18.07
C TRP A 86 -8.22 -1.62 -17.56
N THR A 87 -9.04 -2.32 -18.34
CA THR A 87 -9.64 -3.63 -17.98
C THR A 87 -8.77 -4.84 -18.35
N GLY A 88 -7.53 -4.61 -18.77
CA GLY A 88 -6.57 -5.59 -19.26
C GLY A 88 -5.20 -4.96 -19.29
N VAL A 89 -4.34 -5.30 -20.26
CA VAL A 89 -3.01 -4.67 -20.37
C VAL A 89 -3.14 -3.15 -20.45
N ARG A 90 -2.35 -2.43 -19.66
CA ARG A 90 -2.32 -0.96 -19.62
C ARG A 90 -1.74 -0.35 -20.91
N GLN A 91 -2.50 -0.44 -22.00
CA GLN A 91 -2.17 0.04 -23.34
C GLN A 91 -3.30 0.93 -23.89
N GLY A 92 -2.94 1.92 -24.69
CA GLY A 92 -3.87 2.90 -25.26
C GLY A 92 -4.37 3.94 -24.26
N GLU A 93 -5.39 4.70 -24.64
CA GLU A 93 -5.89 5.86 -23.90
C GLU A 93 -6.60 5.53 -22.58
N GLY A 94 -7.02 4.27 -22.39
CA GLY A 94 -7.82 3.85 -21.25
C GLY A 94 -9.25 4.40 -21.30
N LYS A 95 -10.05 4.05 -20.30
CA LYS A 95 -11.42 4.53 -20.12
C LYS A 95 -11.46 5.49 -18.94
N VAL A 96 -12.35 6.49 -18.98
CA VAL A 96 -12.56 7.44 -17.87
C VAL A 96 -13.84 7.06 -17.11
N SER A 97 -13.77 7.08 -15.78
CA SER A 97 -14.92 6.91 -14.89
C SER A 97 -14.58 7.48 -13.51
N ARG A 98 -15.29 7.05 -12.46
CA ARG A 98 -15.07 7.41 -11.05
C ARG A 98 -14.94 6.15 -10.21
N THR A 99 -14.17 6.24 -9.12
CA THR A 99 -14.11 5.16 -8.12
C THR A 99 -15.48 4.97 -7.48
N ARG A 100 -15.90 3.71 -7.34
CA ARG A 100 -17.23 3.32 -6.80
C ARG A 100 -17.16 2.84 -5.35
N THR A 101 -16.03 2.28 -4.96
CA THR A 101 -15.79 1.72 -3.62
C THR A 101 -14.40 2.12 -3.14
N PRO A 102 -14.10 1.99 -1.83
CA PRO A 102 -12.72 1.92 -1.39
C PRO A 102 -11.97 0.79 -2.13
N ALA A 103 -10.66 0.94 -2.25
CA ALA A 103 -9.78 -0.13 -2.69
C ALA A 103 -9.74 -1.25 -1.64
N GLU A 104 -9.55 -2.47 -2.09
CA GLU A 104 -9.44 -3.67 -1.26
C GLU A 104 -8.45 -4.67 -1.86
N LEU A 105 -8.05 -5.65 -1.05
CA LEU A 105 -7.15 -6.72 -1.44
C LEU A 105 -7.97 -7.95 -1.87
N LEU A 106 -8.17 -8.11 -3.18
CA LEU A 106 -8.93 -9.23 -3.73
C LEU A 106 -8.18 -10.54 -3.49
N SER A 107 -8.86 -11.50 -2.86
CA SER A 107 -8.34 -12.83 -2.52
C SER A 107 -7.01 -12.80 -1.75
N GLY A 108 -6.71 -11.70 -1.05
CA GLY A 108 -5.52 -11.56 -0.22
C GLY A 108 -4.21 -11.29 -1.00
N HIS A 109 -4.25 -11.02 -2.31
CA HIS A 109 -3.01 -10.84 -3.08
C HIS A 109 -3.04 -9.77 -4.18
N THR A 110 -4.19 -9.21 -4.55
CA THR A 110 -4.24 -8.20 -5.62
C THR A 110 -4.99 -6.98 -5.15
N ALA A 111 -4.30 -5.84 -5.06
CA ALA A 111 -4.95 -4.57 -4.75
C ALA A 111 -5.84 -4.14 -5.93
N VAL A 112 -7.13 -3.94 -5.66
CA VAL A 112 -8.13 -3.59 -6.67
C VAL A 112 -9.06 -2.48 -6.17
N VAL A 113 -9.77 -1.85 -7.11
CA VAL A 113 -10.86 -0.90 -6.85
C VAL A 113 -11.96 -1.10 -7.89
N TRP A 114 -13.21 -0.80 -7.53
CA TRP A 114 -14.31 -0.79 -8.49
C TRP A 114 -14.54 0.62 -9.02
N VAL A 115 -14.94 0.70 -10.28
CA VAL A 115 -15.30 1.95 -10.94
C VAL A 115 -16.75 1.92 -11.41
N GLU A 116 -17.35 3.10 -11.56
CA GLU A 116 -18.73 3.21 -12.05
C GLU A 116 -18.85 2.70 -13.50
N GLY A 117 -19.97 2.04 -13.81
CA GLY A 117 -20.26 1.50 -15.13
C GLY A 117 -19.48 0.23 -15.52
N GLU A 118 -18.55 -0.23 -14.69
CA GLU A 118 -17.78 -1.45 -14.94
C GLU A 118 -18.22 -2.59 -13.99
N GLY A 119 -18.35 -3.80 -14.57
CA GLY A 119 -18.79 -4.99 -13.84
C GLY A 119 -17.65 -5.67 -13.08
N SER A 120 -16.42 -5.53 -13.58
CA SER A 120 -15.21 -6.08 -12.99
C SER A 120 -14.50 -5.07 -12.08
N CYS A 121 -13.61 -5.59 -11.23
CA CYS A 121 -12.66 -4.78 -10.48
C CYS A 121 -11.45 -4.40 -11.34
N ILE A 122 -10.82 -3.28 -11.04
CA ILE A 122 -9.62 -2.77 -11.69
C ILE A 122 -8.45 -2.89 -10.73
N ALA A 123 -7.35 -3.51 -11.16
CA ALA A 123 -6.12 -3.55 -10.36
C ALA A 123 -5.55 -2.13 -10.16
N LEU A 124 -5.00 -1.83 -8.98
CA LEU A 124 -4.41 -0.51 -8.70
C LEU A 124 -3.19 -0.18 -9.58
N SER A 125 -2.59 -1.18 -10.24
CA SER A 125 -1.57 -0.99 -11.28
C SER A 125 -2.13 -0.49 -12.62
N HIS A 126 -3.45 -0.56 -12.80
CA HIS A 126 -4.18 -0.24 -14.02
C HIS A 126 -5.16 0.92 -13.79
N ILE A 127 -4.85 1.82 -12.86
CA ILE A 127 -5.64 3.01 -12.58
C ILE A 127 -4.75 4.23 -12.38
N CYS A 128 -5.23 5.39 -12.80
CA CYS A 128 -4.61 6.67 -12.55
C CYS A 128 -5.67 7.69 -12.17
N THR A 129 -5.41 8.49 -11.15
CA THR A 129 -6.24 9.67 -10.84
C THR A 129 -6.15 10.67 -11.98
N LEU A 130 -7.28 11.28 -12.32
CA LEU A 130 -7.32 12.38 -13.28
C LEU A 130 -7.29 13.70 -12.55
N SER A 131 -6.57 14.67 -13.11
CA SER A 131 -6.69 16.05 -12.67
C SER A 131 -8.07 16.62 -13.02
N ALA A 132 -8.49 17.70 -12.36
CA ALA A 132 -9.76 18.37 -12.64
C ALA A 132 -9.90 18.77 -14.13
N ALA A 133 -8.79 19.14 -14.79
CA ALA A 133 -8.78 19.50 -16.20
C ALA A 133 -9.07 18.32 -17.13
N GLU A 134 -8.64 17.11 -16.75
CA GLU A 134 -8.82 15.89 -17.55
C GLU A 134 -10.18 15.23 -17.31
N ALA A 135 -10.79 15.46 -16.15
CA ALA A 135 -12.11 14.92 -15.81
C ALA A 135 -13.28 15.55 -16.60
N THR A 136 -13.03 16.64 -17.34
CA THR A 136 -14.06 17.46 -18.01
C THR A 136 -14.04 17.31 -19.55
N ARG A 137 -13.22 16.40 -20.09
CA ARG A 137 -13.20 16.06 -21.52
C ARG A 137 -14.03 14.81 -21.79
#